data_AF-A4YID0-F1
#
_entry.id   AF-A4YID0-F1
#
_cell.length_a   1.000
_cell.length_b   1.000
_cell.length_c   1.000
_cell.angle_alpha   90.00
_cell.angle_beta   90.00
_cell.angle_gamma   90.00
#
_symmetry.space_group_name_H-M   'P 1'
#
loop_
_entity.id
_entity.type
_entity.pdbx_description
1 polymer ?
#
loop_
_entity_poly.entity_id
_entity_poly.type
_entity_poly.pdbx_seq_one_letter_code
_entity_poly.pdbx_strand_id
1 'polypeptide(L)' 'MEPIKVKLSTGKEIVIDENAVSVLNRYARTLLTLDGVAKELNLTGWEEAYELIKAVPSWVLWTPLEIYKRSG' A
#
# COMPACT_ATOMS: atom_id res chain seq x y z
N MET A 1 -1.56 0.36 16.55
CA MET A 1 -2.12 1.36 15.62
C MET A 1 -3.43 0.80 15.08
N GLU A 2 -4.44 1.64 14.85
CA GLU A 2 -5.64 1.15 14.16
C GLU A 2 -5.28 0.76 12.71
N PRO A 3 -5.82 -0.36 12.19
CA PRO A 3 -5.55 -0.78 10.84
C PRO A 3 -6.08 0.27 9.87
N ILE A 4 -5.18 0.87 9.08
CA ILE A 4 -5.58 1.81 8.04
C ILE A 4 -6.32 1.01 6.97
N LYS A 5 -7.55 1.43 6.67
CA LYS A 5 -8.36 0.85 5.60
C LYS A 5 -8.54 1.90 4.52
N VAL A 6 -8.25 1.52 3.28
CA VAL A 6 -8.45 2.35 2.11
C VAL A 6 -9.56 1.72 1.28
N LYS A 7 -10.60 2.50 0.99
CA LYS A 7 -11.66 2.11 0.08
C LYS A 7 -11.37 2.72 -1.29
N LEU A 8 -11.25 1.88 -2.30
CA LEU A 8 -11.04 2.27 -3.69
C LEU A 8 -12.36 2.67 -4.36
N SER A 9 -12.27 3.41 -5.46
CA SER A 9 -13.45 3.84 -6.24
C SER A 9 -14.24 2.65 -6.80
N THR A 10 -13.58 1.51 -7.03
CA THR A 10 -14.21 0.25 -7.46
C THR A 10 -15.02 -0.43 -6.36
N GLY A 11 -15.03 0.13 -5.15
CA GLY A 11 -15.74 -0.41 -3.98
C GLY A 11 -14.92 -1.43 -3.18
N LYS A 12 -13.74 -1.81 -3.67
CA LYS A 12 -12.81 -2.71 -2.99
C LYS A 12 -12.18 -2.04 -1.78
N GLU A 13 -12.08 -2.76 -0.69
CA GLU A 13 -11.41 -2.30 0.53
C GLU A 13 -10.07 -3.01 0.70
N ILE A 14 -9.04 -2.22 1.00
CA ILE A 14 -7.67 -2.68 1.25
C ILE A 14 -7.29 -2.35 2.67
N VAL A 15 -6.85 -3.38 3.39
CA VAL A 15 -6.25 -3.22 4.71
C VAL A 15 -4.75 -3.00 4.51
N ILE A 16 -4.22 -1.93 5.10
CA ILE A 16 -2.78 -1.65 5.11
C ILE A 16 -2.13 -2.50 6.20
N ASP A 17 -1.91 -3.76 5.89
CA ASP A 17 -1.21 -4.74 6.72
C ASP A 17 0.30 -4.77 6.44
N GLU A 18 1.02 -5.69 7.06
CA GLU A 18 2.46 -5.85 6.85
C GLU A 18 2.84 -6.12 5.39
N ASN A 19 2.01 -6.88 4.67
CA ASN A 19 2.25 -7.17 3.26
C ASN A 19 2.07 -5.92 2.41
N ALA A 20 0.98 -5.17 2.62
CA ALA A 20 0.75 -3.89 1.97
C ALA A 20 1.89 -2.90 2.23
N VAL A 21 2.32 -2.75 3.48
CA VAL A 21 3.43 -1.85 3.84
C VAL A 21 4.74 -2.30 3.19
N SER A 22 5.01 -3.60 3.14
CA SER A 22 6.18 -4.15 2.44
C SER A 22 6.20 -3.75 0.96
N VAL A 23 5.08 -3.98 0.25
CA VAL A 23 4.95 -3.62 -1.17
C VAL A 23 5.06 -2.11 -1.38
N LEU A 24 4.40 -1.31 -0.54
CA LEU A 24 4.43 0.16 -0.59
C LEU A 24 5.83 0.72 -0.30
N ASN A 25 6.57 0.13 0.65
CA ASN A 25 7.96 0.47 0.93
C ASN A 25 8.85 0.19 -0.28
N ARG A 26 8.67 -0.95 -0.95
CA ARG A 26 9.41 -1.27 -2.18
C ARG A 26 9.03 -0.32 -3.30
N TYR A 27 7.75 0.01 -3.46
CA TYR A 27 7.29 1.01 -4.42
C TYR A 27 8.00 2.36 -4.22
N ALA A 28 8.11 2.84 -2.98
CA ALA A 28 8.76 4.11 -2.69
C ALA A 28 10.29 4.10 -2.88
N ARG A 29 10.95 2.94 -2.76
CA ARG A 29 12.42 2.82 -2.69
C ARG A 29 13.06 2.11 -3.89
N THR A 30 12.27 1.55 -4.79
CA THR A 30 12.74 0.76 -5.94
C THR A 30 12.00 1.18 -7.20
N LEU A 31 12.34 0.57 -8.34
CA LEU A 31 11.65 0.79 -9.63
C LEU A 31 10.36 -0.02 -9.78
N LEU A 32 9.70 -0.40 -8.66
CA LEU A 32 8.44 -1.12 -8.71
C LEU A 32 7.35 -0.20 -9.32
N THR A 33 6.70 -0.66 -10.37
CA THR A 33 5.68 0.11 -11.09
C THR A 33 4.30 -0.02 -10.43
N LEU A 34 3.36 0.83 -10.83
CA LEU A 34 1.96 0.75 -10.41
C LEU A 34 1.32 -0.60 -10.78
N ASP A 35 1.61 -1.13 -11.98
CA ASP A 35 1.20 -2.49 -12.36
C ASP A 35 1.81 -3.56 -11.45
N GLY A 36 3.07 -3.38 -11.01
CA GLY A 36 3.71 -4.27 -10.06
C GLY A 36 3.02 -4.26 -8.69
N VAL A 37 2.71 -3.07 -8.18
CA VAL A 37 1.94 -2.90 -6.94
C VAL A 37 0.56 -3.53 -7.08
N ALA A 38 -0.11 -3.28 -8.20
CA ALA A 38 -1.42 -3.86 -8.50
C ALA A 38 -1.36 -5.38 -8.45
N LYS A 39 -0.39 -5.99 -9.13
CA LYS A 39 -0.21 -7.43 -9.14
C LYS A 39 0.05 -8.00 -7.73
N GLU A 40 0.90 -7.35 -6.95
CA GLU A 40 1.27 -7.86 -5.62
C GLU A 40 0.19 -7.65 -4.54
N LEU A 41 -0.64 -6.63 -4.69
CA LEU A 41 -1.79 -6.38 -3.81
C LEU A 41 -3.11 -6.92 -4.38
N ASN A 42 -3.02 -7.76 -5.43
CA ASN A 42 -4.14 -8.38 -6.12
C ASN A 42 -5.20 -7.37 -6.58
N LEU A 43 -4.77 -6.20 -7.05
CA LEU A 43 -5.61 -5.12 -7.59
C LEU A 43 -5.98 -5.38 -9.05
N THR A 44 -7.08 -4.77 -9.47
CA THR A 44 -7.65 -4.95 -10.81
C THR A 44 -6.75 -4.35 -11.90
N GLY A 45 -5.92 -3.36 -11.56
CA GLY A 45 -4.99 -2.73 -12.49
C GLY A 45 -4.20 -1.59 -11.85
N TRP A 46 -3.36 -0.93 -12.66
CA TRP A 46 -2.53 0.20 -12.21
C TRP A 46 -3.35 1.38 -11.67
N GLU A 47 -4.59 1.56 -12.11
CA GLU A 47 -5.50 2.62 -11.65
C GLU A 47 -5.83 2.45 -10.16
N GLU A 48 -6.17 1.23 -9.73
CA GLU A 48 -6.41 0.90 -8.32
C GLU A 48 -5.14 1.10 -7.47
N ALA A 49 -3.97 0.75 -8.01
CA ALA A 49 -2.70 0.99 -7.32
C ALA A 49 -2.44 2.49 -7.14
N TYR A 50 -2.74 3.29 -8.17
CA TYR A 50 -2.58 4.74 -8.12
C TYR A 50 -3.51 5.38 -7.09
N GLU A 51 -4.78 4.96 -7.06
CA GLU A 51 -5.73 5.40 -6.04
C GLU A 51 -5.28 5.05 -4.63
N LEU A 52 -4.81 3.80 -4.42
CA LEU A 52 -4.27 3.35 -3.15
C LEU A 52 -3.13 4.23 -2.68
N ILE A 53 -2.13 4.47 -3.54
CA ILE A 53 -0.95 5.28 -3.20
C ILE A 53 -1.34 6.72 -2.86
N LYS A 54 -2.34 7.28 -3.55
CA LYS A 54 -2.87 8.62 -3.24
C LYS A 54 -3.59 8.70 -1.91
N ALA A 55 -4.31 7.64 -1.53
CA ALA A 55 -5.09 7.60 -0.30
C ALA A 55 -4.24 7.25 0.93
N VAL A 56 -3.15 6.50 0.75
CA VAL A 56 -2.26 6.11 1.84
C VAL A 56 -1.43 7.31 2.32
N PRO A 57 -1.37 7.57 3.64
CA PRO A 57 -0.51 8.62 4.17
C PRO A 57 0.97 8.41 3.81
N SER A 58 1.66 9.47 3.40
CA SER A 58 3.06 9.37 2.94
C SER A 58 3.99 8.73 3.96
N TRP A 59 3.76 8.90 5.26
CA TRP A 59 4.58 8.28 6.29
C TRP A 59 4.51 6.74 6.25
N VAL A 60 3.40 6.13 5.82
CA VAL A 60 3.27 4.65 5.67
C VAL A 60 4.21 4.13 4.59
N LEU A 61 4.29 4.85 3.45
CA LEU A 61 5.18 4.51 2.33
C LEU A 61 6.67 4.55 2.74
N TRP A 62 7.04 5.49 3.61
CA TRP A 62 8.42 5.72 4.01
C TRP A 62 8.82 5.06 5.33
N THR A 63 7.86 4.63 6.16
CA THR A 63 8.14 3.94 7.42
C THR A 63 8.65 2.54 7.12
N PRO A 64 9.90 2.19 7.50
CA PRO A 64 10.40 0.83 7.40
C PRO A 64 9.43 -0.17 8.03
N LEU A 65 9.21 -1.30 7.34
CA LEU A 65 8.31 -2.36 7.82
C LEU A 65 8.58 -2.76 9.28
N GLU A 66 9.85 -2.84 9.68
CA GLU A 66 10.25 -3.20 11.04
C GLU A 66 9.80 -2.18 12.12
N ILE A 67 9.67 -0.91 11.75
CA ILE A 67 9.12 0.13 12.63
C ILE A 67 7.59 0.05 12.64
N TYR A 68 6.97 -0.21 11.49
CA TYR A 68 5.53 -0.39 11.38
C TYR A 68 5.03 -1.56 12.22
N LYS A 69 5.70 -2.71 12.17
CA LYS A 69 5.40 -3.92 12.96
C LYS A 69 5.38 -3.67 14.47
N ARG A 70 6.29 -2.83 14.98
CA ARG A 70 6.39 -2.51 16.42
C ARG A 70 5.29 -1.59 16.93
N SER A 71 4.51 -1.02 16.02
CA SER A 71 3.49 -0.01 16.32
C SER A 71 2.08 -0.59 16.38
N GLY A 72 1.90 -1.86 16.04
CA GLY A 72 0.67 -2.66 16.15
C GLY A 72 0.69 -3.52 17.39
#